data_AF-A0AA39FFE7-F1
#
_entry.id   AF-A0AA39FFE7-F1
#
_cell.length_a   1.000
_cell.length_b   1.000
_cell.length_c   1.000
_cell.angle_alpha   90.00
_cell.angle_beta   90.00
_cell.angle_gamma   90.00
#
_symmetry.space_group_name_H-M   'P 1'
#
loop_
_entity.id
_entity.type
_entity.pdbx_description
1 polymer ?
#
loop_
_entity_poly.entity_id
_entity_poly.type
_entity_poly.pdbx_seq_one_letter_code
_entity_poly.pdbx_strand_id
1 'polypeptide(L)'
;MDKHIFKMLLNVDFTKKNVLIPIFERNECWEVLNNTSDDEGPLSTDDSCQIKYMKRDEKKKELSHRFDLAQSKIQKFDIAIDDISRYISQINEEININISINNKNKHSSMNIQSDLYPGVSHTRKYIEELEERLKSFDIVENEIADSTERVLKEIDCTYDRLVNQVIREINHKRDLMKLEAEVFRKETIAPVKASKKEIKKQILNENRSIVQVKKLLNDPTKQNVTESDVEEIFNSNRNIEGIPVLPQIQESPHVALKSPTDSLLHEVLCKVYDFGSIIRTGPIKIINIEEKPASAFVEWVITDPEYAGGEHTYVLQKANGAVNDPTSDKFETIYRGPETYAFIRDLLVGEPITLRVGIIILESTWSPPRFFKTNIPNYRWSNKNKNYIIENQMARKISDNISTLFSHEPQVDSNQIIEFKFLGASKNENNDEGIALIVDPKDKDDNLQRNGALMISTNGKIFMDGNEKLMQLPQIKLGTKIIFTIMRKKNADLRINIECDDKAVTYDWSVKTPLYFAARFSGDNKWHLMVK
;
A
#
# COMPACT_ATOMS: atom_id res chain seq x y z
N MET A 1 31.80 0.91 40.88
CA MET A 1 31.29 1.86 39.89
C MET A 1 30.84 1.12 38.64
N ASP A 2 29.56 1.01 38.30
CA ASP A 2 28.43 0.61 39.13
C ASP A 2 27.50 -0.16 38.18
N LYS A 3 27.09 -1.38 38.55
CA LYS A 3 26.13 -2.20 37.77
C LYS A 3 24.74 -1.55 37.66
N HIS A 4 24.55 -0.38 38.27
CA HIS A 4 23.30 0.36 38.36
C HIS A 4 23.00 1.26 37.14
N ILE A 5 24.01 1.76 36.42
CA ILE A 5 23.77 2.73 35.33
C ILE A 5 23.21 2.05 34.07
N PHE A 6 23.57 0.79 33.80
CA PHE A 6 23.07 0.07 32.63
C PHE A 6 21.64 -0.45 32.78
N LYS A 7 21.12 -0.53 34.02
CA LYS A 7 19.74 -0.95 34.30
C LYS A 7 18.71 0.17 34.08
N MET A 8 19.15 1.43 33.97
CA MET A 8 18.28 2.61 33.78
C MET A 8 18.01 2.96 32.32
N LEU A 9 18.84 2.55 31.36
CA LEU A 9 18.69 2.91 29.95
C LEU A 9 17.72 2.01 29.16
N LEU A 10 17.34 0.86 29.71
CA LEU A 10 16.39 -0.08 29.10
C LEU A 10 15.51 -0.66 30.22
N ASN A 11 14.41 0.03 30.55
CA ASN A 11 13.38 -0.48 31.46
C ASN A 11 12.59 -1.62 30.79
N VAL A 12 13.21 -2.80 30.65
CA VAL A 12 12.54 -4.06 30.32
C VAL A 12 13.01 -5.11 31.33
N ASP A 13 12.13 -5.47 32.27
CA ASP A 13 12.39 -6.52 33.26
C ASP A 13 12.05 -7.88 32.66
N PHE A 14 13.06 -8.76 32.52
CA PHE A 14 13.00 -9.99 31.74
C PHE A 14 12.34 -11.19 32.47
N THR A 15 11.53 -11.00 33.51
CA THR A 15 11.09 -12.15 34.35
C THR A 15 9.63 -12.23 34.83
N LYS A 16 8.66 -11.47 34.31
CA LYS A 16 7.24 -11.68 34.69
C LYS A 16 6.26 -11.76 33.51
N LYS A 17 5.60 -12.92 33.41
CA LYS A 17 4.38 -13.19 32.63
C LYS A 17 3.24 -12.26 33.09
N ASN A 18 2.52 -11.71 32.11
CA ASN A 18 1.17 -11.12 32.14
C ASN A 18 0.83 -10.15 33.27
N VAL A 19 0.42 -8.93 32.91
CA VAL A 19 -0.79 -8.21 33.39
C VAL A 19 -0.78 -6.79 32.79
N LEU A 20 -1.90 -6.39 32.18
CA LEU A 20 -2.24 -5.01 31.82
C LEU A 20 -2.17 -4.08 33.05
N ILE A 21 -1.74 -2.81 32.89
CA ILE A 21 -2.24 -1.57 33.56
C ILE A 21 -1.24 -0.40 33.32
N PRO A 22 -1.71 0.88 33.28
CA PRO A 22 -1.12 1.97 32.50
C PRO A 22 -0.03 2.75 33.26
N ILE A 23 0.90 3.35 32.53
CA ILE A 23 1.99 4.15 33.11
C ILE A 23 1.63 5.65 32.99
N PHE A 24 1.06 6.18 34.06
CA PHE A 24 1.15 7.60 34.44
C PHE A 24 2.18 7.74 35.57
N GLU A 25 2.90 8.86 35.55
CA GLU A 25 3.81 9.40 36.58
C GLU A 25 5.15 8.68 36.84
N ARG A 26 6.25 9.36 36.45
CA ARG A 26 7.20 9.97 37.41
C ARG A 26 8.22 10.86 36.69
N ASN A 27 8.12 12.17 36.97
CA ASN A 27 9.24 13.10 36.96
C ASN A 27 10.13 12.75 38.15
N GLU A 28 11.42 12.51 37.93
CA GLU A 28 12.54 12.61 38.89
C GLU A 28 13.71 11.76 38.35
N CYS A 29 14.61 12.35 37.54
CA CYS A 29 15.98 11.82 37.37
C CYS A 29 16.97 12.69 36.57
N TRP A 30 16.65 13.93 36.18
CA TRP A 30 17.54 14.70 35.27
C TRP A 30 18.32 15.88 35.91
N GLU A 31 18.23 16.11 37.22
CA GLU A 31 18.97 17.22 37.86
C GLU A 31 20.47 16.96 38.09
N VAL A 32 21.02 15.78 37.75
CA VAL A 32 22.42 15.44 38.09
C VAL A 32 23.42 15.73 36.97
N LEU A 33 22.99 16.17 35.79
CA LEU A 33 23.91 16.42 34.65
C LEU A 33 24.25 17.90 34.38
N ASN A 34 23.72 18.84 35.16
CA ASN A 34 23.97 20.28 34.93
C ASN A 34 25.10 20.90 35.76
N ASN A 35 25.84 20.14 36.56
CA ASN A 35 26.96 20.67 37.34
C ASN A 35 28.25 19.93 37.02
N THR A 36 28.87 20.25 35.88
CA THR A 36 30.33 20.23 35.73
C THR A 36 30.75 20.93 34.43
N SER A 37 31.84 21.68 34.52
CA SER A 37 32.58 22.42 33.48
C SER A 37 32.06 23.81 33.09
N ASP A 38 32.51 24.81 33.86
CA ASP A 38 33.02 26.04 33.26
C ASP A 38 34.31 25.70 32.50
N ASP A 39 34.25 25.66 31.17
CA ASP A 39 35.40 25.98 30.30
C ASP A 39 34.87 26.29 28.89
N GLU A 40 34.96 27.57 28.52
CA GLU A 40 34.51 28.10 27.23
C GLU A 40 35.43 27.62 26.09
N GLY A 41 34.84 26.89 25.13
CA GLY A 41 35.42 26.57 23.81
C GLY A 41 34.31 26.60 22.76
N PRO A 42 34.61 26.98 21.49
CA PRO A 42 33.63 27.60 20.62
C PRO A 42 32.55 26.61 20.16
N LEU A 43 31.29 27.06 20.27
CA LEU A 43 30.12 26.44 19.66
C LEU A 43 30.38 26.15 18.19
N SER A 44 30.32 24.87 17.81
CA SER A 44 30.09 24.48 16.43
C SER A 44 29.08 23.34 16.35
N THR A 45 27.94 23.67 15.73
CA THR A 45 27.05 22.77 14.97
C THR A 45 26.42 21.60 15.72
N ASP A 46 25.43 21.86 16.59
CA ASP A 46 24.42 20.83 16.93
C ASP A 46 23.02 21.40 17.29
N ASP A 47 22.70 22.61 16.80
CA ASP A 47 21.41 23.27 17.10
C ASP A 47 20.20 22.53 16.51
N SER A 48 20.38 21.80 15.40
CA SER A 48 19.27 21.16 14.67
C SER A 48 18.60 20.03 15.46
N CYS A 49 19.34 19.22 16.21
CA CYS A 49 18.76 18.08 16.93
C CYS A 49 18.30 18.46 18.35
N GLN A 50 18.97 19.35 19.09
CA GLN A 50 18.44 19.89 20.36
C GLN A 50 17.06 20.55 20.16
N ILE A 51 16.88 21.28 19.06
CA ILE A 51 15.58 21.81 18.65
C ILE A 51 14.54 20.70 18.42
N LYS A 52 14.91 19.54 17.84
CA LYS A 52 13.99 18.40 17.68
C LYS A 52 13.60 17.77 19.03
N TYR A 53 14.51 17.70 20.01
CA TYR A 53 14.21 17.17 21.35
C TYR A 53 13.27 18.07 22.14
N MET A 54 13.47 19.40 22.13
CA MET A 54 12.51 20.34 22.74
C MET A 54 11.13 20.26 22.07
N LYS A 55 11.09 20.15 20.74
CA LYS A 55 9.86 19.95 19.96
C LYS A 55 9.12 18.64 20.32
N ARG A 56 9.80 17.60 20.80
CA ARG A 56 9.16 16.32 21.19
C ARG A 56 8.26 16.49 22.40
N ASP A 57 8.77 17.10 23.47
CA ASP A 57 8.01 17.26 24.71
C ASP A 57 6.90 18.29 24.54
N GLU A 58 7.12 19.33 23.72
CA GLU A 58 6.09 20.27 23.31
C GLU A 58 4.97 19.58 22.52
N LYS A 59 5.31 18.76 21.51
CA LYS A 59 4.32 18.01 20.73
C LYS A 59 3.55 17.02 21.58
N LYS A 60 4.20 16.35 22.54
CA LYS A 60 3.51 15.47 23.49
C LYS A 60 2.52 16.26 24.35
N LYS A 61 2.93 17.40 24.91
CA LYS A 61 2.05 18.29 25.69
C LYS A 61 0.87 18.80 24.86
N GLU A 62 1.11 19.24 23.63
CA GLU A 62 0.06 19.68 22.69
C GLU A 62 -0.95 18.56 22.45
N LEU A 63 -0.49 17.35 22.12
CA LEU A 63 -1.35 16.21 21.85
C LEU A 63 -2.15 15.78 23.10
N SER A 64 -1.53 15.77 24.28
CA SER A 64 -2.22 15.49 25.54
C SER A 64 -3.31 16.51 25.83
N HIS A 65 -3.02 17.81 25.69
CA HIS A 65 -4.02 18.85 25.89
C HIS A 65 -5.20 18.73 24.92
N ARG A 66 -4.92 18.43 23.65
CA ARG A 66 -5.97 18.21 22.63
C ARG A 66 -6.81 16.97 22.92
N PHE A 67 -6.20 15.91 23.43
CA PHE A 67 -6.89 14.70 23.85
C PHE A 67 -7.87 15.00 24.99
N ASP A 68 -7.42 15.65 26.05
CA ASP A 68 -8.25 16.00 27.20
C ASP A 68 -9.44 16.89 26.79
N LEU A 69 -9.19 17.87 25.92
CA LEU A 69 -10.24 18.75 25.40
C LEU A 69 -11.27 17.98 24.56
N ALA A 70 -10.82 17.06 23.71
CA ALA A 70 -11.71 16.23 22.89
C ALA A 70 -12.54 15.28 23.77
N GLN A 71 -11.92 14.64 24.76
CA GLN A 71 -12.59 13.75 25.69
C GLN A 71 -13.65 14.48 26.52
N SER A 72 -13.34 15.69 27.02
CA SER A 72 -14.32 16.51 27.73
C SER A 72 -15.51 16.91 26.85
N LYS A 73 -15.29 17.17 25.56
CA LYS A 73 -16.37 17.45 24.61
C LYS A 73 -17.26 16.23 24.37
N ILE A 74 -16.67 15.06 24.16
CA ILE A 74 -17.40 13.80 23.96
C ILE A 74 -18.30 13.54 25.18
N GLN A 75 -17.75 13.59 26.39
CA GLN A 75 -18.53 13.41 27.63
C GLN A 75 -19.73 14.37 27.74
N LYS A 76 -19.57 15.63 27.32
CA LYS A 76 -20.68 16.61 27.32
C LYS A 76 -21.78 16.22 26.34
N PHE A 77 -21.41 15.72 25.16
CA PHE A 77 -22.37 15.25 24.17
C PHE A 77 -23.05 13.97 24.61
N ASP A 78 -22.33 13.01 25.19
CA ASP A 78 -22.91 11.76 25.71
C ASP A 78 -23.98 12.04 26.77
N ILE A 79 -23.69 12.93 27.74
CA ILE A 79 -24.66 13.35 28.75
C ILE A 79 -25.91 13.97 28.11
N ALA A 80 -25.72 14.84 27.11
CA ALA A 80 -26.84 15.48 26.42
C ALA A 80 -27.68 14.48 25.61
N ILE A 81 -27.04 13.51 24.96
CA ILE A 81 -27.71 12.43 24.22
C ILE A 81 -28.51 11.56 25.19
N ASP A 82 -27.95 11.20 26.34
CA ASP A 82 -28.64 10.43 27.38
C ASP A 82 -29.84 11.18 27.97
N ASP A 83 -29.69 12.49 28.21
CA ASP A 83 -30.77 13.36 28.68
C ASP A 83 -31.93 13.42 27.66
N ILE A 84 -31.61 13.63 26.38
CA ILE A 84 -32.60 13.64 25.29
C ILE A 84 -33.27 12.27 25.16
N SER A 85 -32.52 11.17 25.24
CA SER A 85 -33.05 9.81 25.15
C SER A 85 -34.00 9.47 26.30
N ARG A 86 -33.69 9.94 27.52
CA ARG A 86 -34.60 9.86 28.68
C ARG A 86 -35.89 10.65 28.43
N TYR A 87 -35.79 11.86 27.89
CA TYR A 87 -36.97 12.68 27.59
C TYR A 87 -37.86 12.06 26.50
N ILE A 88 -37.26 11.52 25.43
CA ILE A 88 -37.99 10.78 24.39
C ILE A 88 -38.74 9.59 24.98
N SER A 89 -38.10 8.84 25.88
CA SER A 89 -38.71 7.69 26.55
C SER A 89 -39.93 8.11 27.39
N GLN A 90 -39.84 9.22 28.13
CA GLN A 90 -40.96 9.77 28.92
C GLN A 90 -42.13 10.18 28.02
N ILE A 91 -41.88 10.88 26.91
CA ILE A 91 -42.92 11.25 25.95
C ILE A 91 -43.61 9.99 25.38
N ASN A 92 -42.85 8.96 25.05
CA ASN A 92 -43.41 7.71 24.52
C ASN A 92 -44.29 6.99 25.55
N GLU A 93 -43.91 7.01 26.84
CA GLU A 93 -44.75 6.51 27.93
C GLU A 93 -46.05 7.31 28.07
N GLU A 94 -45.99 8.65 28.04
CA GLU A 94 -47.17 9.52 28.09
C GLU A 94 -48.12 9.31 26.90
N ILE A 95 -47.57 9.15 25.68
CA ILE A 95 -48.34 8.82 24.48
C ILE A 95 -49.05 7.48 24.65
N ASN A 96 -48.36 6.45 25.15
CA ASN A 96 -48.93 5.11 25.35
C ASN A 96 -50.02 5.08 26.43
N ILE A 97 -49.86 5.85 27.50
CA ILE A 97 -50.87 6.02 28.57
C ILE A 97 -52.10 6.74 28.01
N ASN A 98 -51.92 7.82 27.25
CA ASN A 98 -53.01 8.59 26.67
C ASN A 98 -53.81 7.80 25.63
N ILE A 99 -53.16 6.97 24.80
CA ILE A 99 -53.83 6.03 23.88
C ILE A 99 -54.69 5.03 24.67
N SER A 100 -54.19 4.53 25.80
CA SER A 100 -54.92 3.59 26.65
C SER A 100 -56.15 4.21 27.34
N ILE A 101 -56.08 5.49 27.71
CA ILE A 101 -57.20 6.25 28.30
C ILE A 101 -58.25 6.59 27.24
N ASN A 102 -57.83 7.02 26.05
CA ASN A 102 -58.76 7.39 24.97
C ASN A 102 -59.53 6.18 24.42
N ASN A 103 -58.94 4.99 24.45
CA ASN A 103 -59.63 3.74 24.10
C ASN A 103 -60.76 3.36 25.09
N LYS A 104 -60.81 3.96 26.29
CA LYS A 104 -61.89 3.77 27.27
C LYS A 104 -63.04 4.78 27.13
N ASN A 105 -62.82 5.94 26.51
CA ASN A 105 -63.82 7.00 26.30
C ASN A 105 -64.11 7.20 24.81
N LYS A 106 -64.81 6.25 24.19
CA LYS A 106 -65.18 6.30 22.77
C LYS A 106 -66.55 6.99 22.58
N HIS A 107 -66.62 8.31 22.67
CA HIS A 107 -67.67 9.07 21.97
C HIS A 107 -67.20 10.51 21.67
N SER A 108 -67.35 10.90 20.40
CA SER A 108 -67.21 12.24 19.79
C SER A 108 -65.83 12.65 19.25
N SER A 109 -65.64 12.51 17.92
CA SER A 109 -65.20 13.58 16.98
C SER A 109 -64.68 13.00 15.65
N MET A 110 -65.60 12.69 14.72
CA MET A 110 -65.27 12.02 13.45
C MET A 110 -64.69 12.94 12.35
N ASN A 111 -64.78 14.27 12.53
CA ASN A 111 -64.31 15.27 11.54
C ASN A 111 -62.90 15.83 11.83
N ILE A 112 -62.31 15.59 13.00
CA ILE A 112 -60.96 16.05 13.34
C ILE A 112 -59.89 14.99 12.94
N GLN A 113 -60.31 13.72 12.83
CA GLN A 113 -59.43 12.61 12.47
C GLN A 113 -58.99 12.61 11.00
N SER A 114 -59.82 13.07 10.05
CA SER A 114 -59.47 13.05 8.61
C SER A 114 -58.37 14.04 8.24
N ASP A 115 -58.30 15.18 8.95
CA ASP A 115 -57.42 16.28 8.59
C ASP A 115 -56.05 16.19 9.30
N LEU A 116 -55.99 15.50 10.45
CA LEU A 116 -54.75 15.29 11.21
C LEU A 116 -53.99 14.02 10.79
N TYR A 117 -54.65 13.03 10.19
CA TYR A 117 -54.04 11.76 9.79
C TYR A 117 -52.89 11.91 8.77
N PRO A 118 -53.01 12.76 7.72
CA PRO A 118 -51.90 13.02 6.79
C PRO A 118 -50.69 13.64 7.50
N GLY A 119 -50.92 14.58 8.43
CA GLY A 119 -49.87 15.22 9.22
C GLY A 119 -49.13 14.23 10.13
N VAL A 120 -49.85 13.39 10.87
CA VAL A 120 -49.26 12.32 11.69
C VAL A 120 -48.47 11.33 10.84
N SER A 121 -48.97 10.97 9.66
CA SER A 121 -48.28 10.05 8.74
C SER A 121 -46.97 10.64 8.18
N HIS A 122 -46.95 11.95 7.90
CA HIS A 122 -45.75 12.66 7.43
C HIS A 122 -44.70 12.77 8.55
N THR A 123 -45.12 13.15 9.77
CA THR A 123 -44.22 13.20 10.93
C THR A 123 -43.64 11.83 11.27
N ARG A 124 -44.43 10.76 11.18
CA ARG A 124 -43.93 9.39 11.41
C ARG A 124 -42.87 8.98 10.38
N LYS A 125 -43.08 9.25 9.09
CA LYS A 125 -42.06 9.00 8.06
C LYS A 125 -40.78 9.81 8.31
N TYR A 126 -40.91 11.06 8.73
CA TYR A 126 -39.76 11.89 9.07
C TYR A 126 -38.99 11.35 10.28
N ILE A 127 -39.69 10.81 11.30
CA ILE A 127 -39.05 10.12 12.43
C ILE A 127 -38.29 8.88 11.95
N GLU A 128 -38.90 8.08 11.07
CA GLU A 128 -38.24 6.90 10.47
C GLU A 128 -36.95 7.28 9.72
N GLU A 129 -36.97 8.36 8.93
CA GLU A 129 -35.77 8.90 8.25
C GLU A 129 -34.70 9.39 9.24
N LEU A 130 -35.10 10.01 10.36
CA LEU A 130 -34.18 10.46 11.40
C LEU A 130 -33.57 9.27 12.16
N GLU A 131 -34.34 8.24 12.47
CA GLU A 131 -33.85 7.00 13.10
C GLU A 131 -32.88 6.25 12.18
N GLU A 132 -33.15 6.21 10.87
CA GLU A 132 -32.22 5.65 9.88
C GLU A 132 -30.90 6.43 9.84
N ARG A 133 -30.97 7.77 9.88
CA ARG A 133 -29.75 8.60 9.97
C ARG A 133 -28.98 8.38 11.27
N LEU A 134 -29.66 8.25 12.41
CA LEU A 134 -29.03 7.94 13.70
C LEU A 134 -28.23 6.63 13.62
N LYS A 135 -28.82 5.56 13.06
CA LYS A 135 -28.11 4.29 12.83
C LYS A 135 -26.88 4.46 11.94
N SER A 136 -26.92 5.39 10.97
CA SER A 136 -25.74 5.63 10.13
C SER A 136 -24.61 6.35 10.88
N PHE A 137 -24.90 7.16 11.91
CA PHE A 137 -23.87 7.71 12.80
C PHE A 137 -23.21 6.61 13.65
N ASP A 138 -23.98 5.66 14.20
CA ASP A 138 -23.42 4.53 14.95
C ASP A 138 -22.43 3.71 14.09
N ILE A 139 -22.74 3.52 12.81
CA ILE A 139 -21.84 2.85 11.87
C ILE A 139 -20.54 3.65 11.72
N VAL A 140 -20.62 4.96 11.53
CA VAL A 140 -19.44 5.83 11.40
C VAL A 140 -18.59 5.83 12.66
N GLU A 141 -19.19 5.85 13.85
CA GLU A 141 -18.46 5.79 15.12
C GLU A 141 -17.71 4.47 15.27
N ASN A 142 -18.36 3.34 14.98
CA ASN A 142 -17.73 2.02 14.99
C ASN A 142 -16.59 1.94 13.95
N GLU A 143 -16.78 2.46 12.74
CA GLU A 143 -15.71 2.51 11.72
C GLU A 143 -14.49 3.32 12.18
N ILE A 144 -14.70 4.46 12.86
CA ILE A 144 -13.63 5.29 13.42
C ILE A 144 -12.90 4.53 14.54
N ALA A 145 -13.65 3.88 15.44
CA ALA A 145 -13.09 3.09 16.53
C ALA A 145 -12.24 1.92 16.00
N ASP A 146 -12.79 1.12 15.09
CA ASP A 146 -12.12 -0.02 14.46
C ASP A 146 -10.88 0.43 13.66
N SER A 147 -10.98 1.53 12.92
CA SER A 147 -9.84 2.09 12.19
C SER A 147 -8.74 2.54 13.14
N THR A 148 -9.09 3.18 14.25
CA THR A 148 -8.13 3.69 15.23
C THR A 148 -7.44 2.54 15.97
N GLU A 149 -8.19 1.51 16.39
CA GLU A 149 -7.63 0.34 17.06
C GLU A 149 -6.65 -0.42 16.15
N ARG A 150 -6.99 -0.57 14.86
CA ARG A 150 -6.07 -1.16 13.88
C ARG A 150 -4.77 -0.37 13.76
N VAL A 151 -4.85 0.95 13.62
CA VAL A 151 -3.66 1.81 13.53
C VAL A 151 -2.80 1.72 14.79
N LEU A 152 -3.41 1.67 15.99
CA LEU A 152 -2.67 1.50 17.25
C LEU A 152 -1.90 0.17 17.27
N LYS A 153 -2.55 -0.92 16.88
CA LYS A 153 -1.90 -2.24 16.76
C LYS A 153 -0.77 -2.24 15.72
N GLU A 154 -0.97 -1.58 14.59
CA GLU A 154 0.03 -1.47 13.52
C GLU A 154 1.24 -0.64 13.96
N ILE A 155 1.03 0.44 14.72
CA ILE A 155 2.10 1.21 15.35
C ILE A 155 2.94 0.29 16.23
N ASP A 156 2.32 -0.41 17.18
CA ASP A 156 3.03 -1.30 18.11
C ASP A 156 3.82 -2.37 17.35
N CYS A 157 3.17 -3.07 16.41
CA CYS A 157 3.81 -4.12 15.60
C CYS A 157 4.98 -3.58 14.75
N THR A 158 4.84 -2.38 14.17
CA THR A 158 5.87 -1.78 13.32
C THR A 158 7.10 -1.39 14.14
N TYR A 159 6.88 -0.73 15.29
CA TYR A 159 7.96 -0.32 16.17
C TYR A 159 8.62 -1.52 16.87
N ASP A 160 7.85 -2.53 17.28
CA ASP A 160 8.41 -3.79 17.80
C ASP A 160 9.28 -4.50 16.76
N ARG A 161 8.83 -4.53 15.50
CA ARG A 161 9.63 -5.10 14.39
C ARG A 161 10.92 -4.32 14.20
N LEU A 162 10.87 -2.98 14.20
CA LEU A 162 12.04 -2.11 14.07
C LEU A 162 13.03 -2.34 15.22
N VAL A 163 12.55 -2.33 16.46
CA VAL A 163 13.35 -2.58 17.67
C VAL A 163 14.02 -3.95 17.59
N ASN A 164 13.27 -4.99 17.25
CA ASN A 164 13.82 -6.34 17.11
C ASN A 164 14.89 -6.42 16.01
N GLN A 165 14.67 -5.77 14.87
CA GLN A 165 15.67 -5.72 13.79
C GLN A 165 16.95 -5.01 14.24
N VAL A 166 16.83 -3.81 14.81
CA VAL A 166 17.98 -3.02 15.29
C VAL A 166 18.74 -3.77 16.39
N ILE A 167 18.04 -4.38 17.35
CA ILE A 167 18.65 -5.19 18.42
C ILE A 167 19.43 -6.37 17.84
N ARG A 168 18.89 -7.07 16.83
CA ARG A 168 19.59 -8.18 16.17
C ARG A 168 20.88 -7.70 15.52
N GLU A 169 20.85 -6.61 14.76
CA GLU A 169 22.04 -6.08 14.10
C GLU A 169 23.10 -5.57 15.08
N ILE A 170 22.68 -4.87 16.15
CA ILE A 170 23.58 -4.44 17.23
C ILE A 170 24.24 -5.64 17.92
N ASN A 171 23.45 -6.67 18.25
CA ASN A 171 23.98 -7.88 18.87
C ASN A 171 24.92 -8.63 17.93
N HIS A 172 24.58 -8.72 16.64
CA HIS A 172 25.44 -9.33 15.63
C HIS A 172 26.79 -8.60 15.53
N LYS A 173 26.79 -7.26 15.44
CA LYS A 173 28.03 -6.47 15.42
C LYS A 173 28.83 -6.65 16.70
N ARG A 174 28.19 -6.66 17.87
CA ARG A 174 28.85 -6.90 19.16
C ARG A 174 29.57 -8.25 19.17
N ASP A 175 28.91 -9.30 18.71
CA ASP A 175 29.46 -10.65 18.73
C ASP A 175 30.60 -10.79 17.70
N LEU A 176 30.49 -10.13 16.54
CA LEU A 176 31.57 -10.04 15.56
C LEU A 176 32.80 -9.32 16.12
N MET A 177 32.62 -8.19 16.82
CA MET A 177 33.75 -7.46 17.45
C MET A 177 34.42 -8.27 18.55
N LYS A 178 33.65 -9.04 19.33
CA LYS A 178 34.20 -9.99 20.31
C LYS A 178 35.02 -11.09 19.65
N LEU A 179 34.52 -11.63 18.53
CA LEU A 179 35.20 -12.66 17.76
C LEU A 179 36.51 -12.12 17.17
N GLU A 180 36.50 -10.92 16.61
CA GLU A 180 37.69 -10.24 16.07
C GLU A 180 38.79 -10.08 17.13
N ALA A 181 38.43 -9.64 18.34
CA ALA A 181 39.36 -9.54 19.46
C ALA A 181 39.92 -10.92 19.89
N GLU A 182 39.09 -11.96 19.90
CA GLU A 182 39.52 -13.33 20.20
C GLU A 182 40.42 -13.92 19.11
N VAL A 183 40.13 -13.68 17.83
CA VAL A 183 40.97 -14.09 16.69
C VAL A 183 42.34 -13.43 16.81
N PHE A 184 42.40 -12.10 16.97
CA PHE A 184 43.64 -11.37 17.16
C PHE A 184 44.46 -11.95 18.34
N ARG A 185 43.79 -12.25 19.47
CA ARG A 185 44.43 -12.89 20.61
C ARG A 185 45.03 -14.25 20.27
N LYS A 186 44.31 -15.10 19.52
CA LYS A 186 44.80 -16.43 19.12
C LYS A 186 45.96 -16.33 18.15
N GLU A 187 45.86 -15.48 17.13
CA GLU A 187 46.88 -15.24 16.12
C GLU A 187 48.16 -14.68 16.73
N THR A 188 48.04 -13.78 17.70
CA THR A 188 49.19 -13.22 18.44
C THR A 188 49.84 -14.26 19.36
N ILE A 189 49.06 -15.08 20.07
CA ILE A 189 49.58 -16.06 21.04
C ILE A 189 50.20 -17.29 20.35
N ALA A 190 49.71 -17.67 19.16
CA ALA A 190 50.19 -18.86 18.44
C ALA A 190 51.71 -18.88 18.17
N PRO A 191 52.32 -17.85 17.53
CA PRO A 191 53.76 -17.82 17.28
C PRO A 191 54.57 -17.73 18.58
N VAL A 192 54.05 -17.06 19.62
CA VAL A 192 54.68 -17.01 20.95
C VAL A 192 54.74 -18.41 21.57
N LYS A 193 53.66 -19.18 21.48
CA LYS A 193 53.62 -20.57 21.96
C LYS A 193 54.56 -21.49 21.16
N ALA A 194 54.61 -21.32 19.84
CA ALA A 194 55.53 -22.08 18.98
C ALA A 194 57.00 -21.80 19.33
N SER A 195 57.37 -20.53 19.49
CA SER A 195 58.71 -20.11 19.90
C SER A 195 59.08 -20.65 21.29
N LYS A 196 58.15 -20.58 22.26
CA LYS A 196 58.35 -21.14 23.60
C LYS A 196 58.55 -22.66 23.57
N LYS A 197 57.86 -23.37 22.67
CA LYS A 197 58.03 -24.82 22.48
C LYS A 197 59.42 -25.13 21.93
N GLU A 198 59.90 -24.38 20.94
CA GLU A 198 61.22 -24.60 20.35
C GLU A 198 62.34 -24.31 21.34
N ILE A 199 62.27 -23.20 22.07
CA ILE A 199 63.24 -22.89 23.13
C ILE A 199 63.29 -24.01 24.18
N LYS A 200 62.13 -24.53 24.61
CA LYS A 200 62.08 -25.66 25.56
C LYS A 200 62.73 -26.93 25.00
N LYS A 201 62.57 -27.19 23.69
CA LYS A 201 63.16 -28.34 23.00
C LYS A 201 64.68 -28.20 22.90
N GLN A 202 65.17 -27.01 22.56
CA GLN A 202 66.60 -26.70 22.56
C GLN A 202 67.20 -26.89 23.96
N ILE A 203 66.60 -26.30 25.00
CA ILE A 203 67.04 -26.50 26.40
C ILE A 203 67.10 -27.98 26.78
N LEU A 204 66.12 -28.78 26.36
CA LEU A 204 66.08 -30.20 26.66
C LEU A 204 67.17 -30.99 25.91
N ASN A 205 67.45 -30.65 24.65
CA ASN A 205 68.54 -31.24 23.87
C ASN A 205 69.91 -30.90 24.49
N GLU A 206 70.16 -29.62 24.80
CA GLU A 206 71.41 -29.19 25.42
C GLU A 206 71.63 -29.87 26.79
N ASN A 207 70.58 -29.98 27.61
CA ASN A 207 70.67 -30.71 28.88
C ASN A 207 70.99 -32.21 28.68
N ARG A 208 70.48 -32.85 27.62
CA ARG A 208 70.83 -34.25 27.29
C ARG A 208 72.30 -34.38 26.89
N SER A 209 72.78 -33.46 26.04
CA SER A 209 74.19 -33.39 25.65
C SER A 209 75.11 -33.21 26.88
N ILE A 210 74.75 -32.30 27.80
CA ILE A 210 75.48 -32.11 29.07
C ILE A 210 75.53 -33.40 29.88
N VAL A 211 74.41 -34.14 30.01
CA VAL A 211 74.38 -35.41 30.74
C VAL A 211 75.26 -36.47 30.08
N GLN A 212 75.26 -36.55 28.74
CA GLN A 212 76.11 -37.49 28.00
C GLN A 212 77.60 -37.16 28.18
N VAL A 213 77.99 -35.88 28.04
CA VAL A 213 79.37 -35.43 28.27
C VAL A 213 79.81 -35.70 29.70
N LYS A 214 78.96 -35.44 30.71
CA LYS A 214 79.26 -35.75 32.12
C LYS A 214 79.44 -37.25 32.38
N LYS A 215 78.68 -38.12 31.71
CA LYS A 215 78.85 -39.57 31.81
C LYS A 215 80.19 -40.02 31.22
N LEU A 216 80.57 -39.47 30.08
CA LEU A 216 81.87 -39.74 29.43
C LEU A 216 83.06 -39.26 30.28
N LEU A 217 82.96 -38.08 30.90
CA LEU A 217 84.00 -37.53 31.77
C LEU A 217 84.22 -38.34 33.05
N ASN A 218 83.18 -38.98 33.59
CA ASN A 218 83.24 -39.68 34.86
C ASN A 218 83.73 -41.13 34.76
N ASP A 219 83.76 -41.75 33.57
CA ASP A 219 84.20 -43.15 33.40
C ASP A 219 84.89 -43.39 32.03
N PRO A 220 86.06 -42.77 31.77
CA PRO A 220 86.71 -42.77 30.45
C PRO A 220 87.26 -44.14 29.99
N THR A 221 87.29 -45.15 30.86
CA THR A 221 87.98 -46.43 30.61
C THR A 221 87.05 -47.63 30.41
N LYS A 222 85.72 -47.44 30.39
CA LYS A 222 84.73 -48.55 30.30
C LYS A 222 83.80 -48.52 29.09
N GLN A 223 83.85 -47.49 28.26
CA GLN A 223 83.15 -47.48 26.98
C GLN A 223 84.18 -47.40 25.85
N ASN A 224 84.07 -48.29 24.87
CA ASN A 224 84.77 -48.19 23.58
C ASN A 224 84.21 -46.96 22.83
N VAL A 225 84.52 -45.77 23.33
CA VAL A 225 84.17 -44.50 22.72
C VAL A 225 85.14 -44.35 21.55
N THR A 226 84.64 -44.52 20.34
CA THR A 226 85.44 -44.30 19.14
C THR A 226 85.64 -42.80 18.94
N GLU A 227 86.72 -42.40 18.26
CA GLU A 227 86.95 -40.99 17.86
C GLU A 227 85.72 -40.39 17.15
N SER A 228 84.97 -41.24 16.42
CA SER A 228 83.68 -40.92 15.78
C SER A 228 82.59 -40.50 16.77
N ASP A 229 82.49 -41.11 17.95
CA ASP A 229 81.45 -40.78 18.95
C ASP A 229 81.72 -39.42 19.60
N VAL A 230 83.01 -39.09 19.79
CA VAL A 230 83.45 -37.78 20.29
C VAL A 230 83.26 -36.71 19.20
N GLU A 231 83.61 -37.03 17.95
CA GLU A 231 83.35 -36.15 16.80
C GLU A 231 81.86 -35.90 16.56
N GLU A 232 80.99 -36.88 16.75
CA GLU A 232 79.54 -36.71 16.58
C GLU A 232 78.95 -35.79 17.66
N ILE A 233 79.40 -35.90 18.91
CA ILE A 233 79.02 -34.99 20.00
C ILE A 233 79.54 -33.57 19.74
N PHE A 234 80.80 -33.43 19.31
CA PHE A 234 81.39 -32.13 19.01
C PHE A 234 80.82 -31.48 17.74
N ASN A 235 80.47 -32.26 16.72
CA ASN A 235 79.82 -31.77 15.50
C ASN A 235 78.35 -31.39 15.75
N SER A 236 77.65 -32.14 16.60
CA SER A 236 76.29 -31.79 17.06
C SER A 236 76.27 -30.47 17.85
N ASN A 237 77.30 -30.24 18.69
CA ASN A 237 77.46 -29.00 19.46
C ASN A 237 77.97 -27.80 18.63
N ARG A 238 78.42 -28.00 17.39
CA ARG A 238 78.81 -26.90 16.47
C ARG A 238 77.60 -26.28 15.76
N ASN A 239 76.48 -27.00 15.68
CA ASN A 239 75.21 -26.51 15.16
C ASN A 239 74.33 -25.94 16.29
N ILE A 240 74.86 -25.01 17.08
CA ILE A 240 74.01 -24.17 17.94
C ILE A 240 73.25 -23.24 16.99
N GLU A 241 72.15 -23.73 16.42
CA GLU A 241 71.19 -22.90 15.72
C GLU A 241 70.77 -21.78 16.69
N GLY A 242 71.01 -20.54 16.29
CA GLY A 242 70.89 -19.37 17.16
C GLY A 242 69.57 -19.32 17.94
N ILE A 243 69.59 -18.67 19.10
CA ILE A 243 68.41 -18.46 19.94
C ILE A 243 67.27 -17.95 19.04
N PRO A 244 66.10 -18.63 19.00
CA PRO A 244 64.99 -18.20 18.17
C PRO A 244 64.68 -16.74 18.44
N VAL A 245 64.73 -15.91 17.40
CA VAL A 245 64.46 -14.48 17.51
C VAL A 245 63.03 -14.33 18.03
N LEU A 246 62.90 -13.79 19.26
CA LEU A 246 61.61 -13.42 19.79
C LEU A 246 61.00 -12.37 18.84
N PRO A 247 59.70 -12.48 18.48
CA PRO A 247 59.02 -11.39 17.80
C PRO A 247 59.27 -10.11 18.61
N GLN A 248 59.81 -9.08 17.96
CA GLN A 248 60.25 -7.86 18.65
C GLN A 248 59.08 -7.28 19.47
N ILE A 249 59.29 -7.11 20.77
CA ILE A 249 58.31 -6.60 21.75
C ILE A 249 57.96 -5.11 21.52
N GLN A 250 58.56 -4.46 20.52
CA GLN A 250 58.36 -3.03 20.25
C GLN A 250 56.96 -2.69 19.74
N GLU A 251 56.25 -3.64 19.11
CA GLU A 251 54.82 -3.50 18.80
C GLU A 251 54.04 -4.37 19.79
N SER A 252 53.84 -3.86 21.01
CA SER A 252 52.98 -4.54 21.98
C SER A 252 51.58 -4.71 21.35
N PRO A 253 51.10 -5.95 21.15
CA PRO A 253 49.80 -6.19 20.52
C PRO A 253 48.70 -5.68 21.48
N HIS A 254 48.20 -4.48 21.20
CA HIS A 254 47.17 -3.81 21.99
C HIS A 254 45.86 -3.80 21.22
N VAL A 255 44.79 -4.30 21.84
CA VAL A 255 43.44 -4.23 21.30
C VAL A 255 42.70 -3.13 22.07
N ALA A 256 42.23 -2.12 21.36
CA ALA A 256 41.38 -1.07 21.89
C ALA A 256 40.02 -1.09 21.21
N LEU A 257 38.95 -0.95 22.00
CA LEU A 257 37.62 -0.67 21.46
C LEU A 257 37.52 0.82 21.17
N LYS A 258 37.27 1.18 19.91
CA LYS A 258 36.81 2.53 19.57
C LYS A 258 35.31 2.61 19.85
N SER A 259 34.95 3.17 21.01
CA SER A 259 33.55 3.40 21.36
C SER A 259 32.87 4.33 20.34
N PRO A 260 31.57 4.13 20.05
CA PRO A 260 30.78 5.10 19.30
C PRO A 260 30.88 6.48 19.94
N THR A 261 30.99 7.53 19.13
CA THR A 261 30.92 8.91 19.61
C THR A 261 29.48 9.29 19.94
N ASP A 262 29.31 10.23 20.87
CA ASP A 262 27.98 10.73 21.24
C ASP A 262 27.22 11.32 20.05
N SER A 263 27.93 11.98 19.12
CA SER A 263 27.36 12.50 17.86
C SER A 263 26.76 11.40 16.97
N LEU A 264 27.41 10.24 16.85
CA LEU A 264 26.88 9.11 16.07
C LEU A 264 25.64 8.50 16.73
N LEU A 265 25.66 8.37 18.07
CA LEU A 265 24.50 7.93 18.83
C LEU A 265 23.33 8.91 18.65
N HIS A 266 23.63 10.22 18.63
CA HIS A 266 22.64 11.26 18.43
C HIS A 266 22.00 11.22 17.04
N GLU A 267 22.79 11.00 15.99
CA GLU A 267 22.28 10.84 14.62
C GLU A 267 21.28 9.67 14.52
N VAL A 268 21.62 8.51 15.10
CA VAL A 268 20.74 7.33 15.13
C VAL A 268 19.42 7.66 15.84
N LEU A 269 19.47 8.36 16.98
CA LEU A 269 18.27 8.75 17.71
C LEU A 269 17.42 9.77 16.94
N CYS A 270 18.05 10.74 16.26
CA CYS A 270 17.33 11.70 15.43
C CYS A 270 16.64 11.00 14.24
N LYS A 271 17.26 9.95 13.65
CA LYS A 271 16.61 9.12 12.64
C LYS A 271 15.43 8.34 13.20
N VAL A 272 15.54 7.78 14.41
CA VAL A 272 14.41 7.10 15.10
C VAL A 272 13.19 8.02 15.21
N TYR A 273 13.40 9.30 15.49
CA TYR A 273 12.31 10.28 15.61
C TYR A 273 11.60 10.58 14.28
N ASP A 274 12.32 10.47 13.16
CA ASP A 274 11.77 10.73 11.83
C ASP A 274 11.00 9.50 11.26
N PHE A 275 10.96 8.36 11.97
CA PHE A 275 10.24 7.16 11.50
C PHE A 275 8.74 7.25 11.68
N GLY A 276 8.04 7.38 10.55
CA GLY A 276 6.58 7.23 10.48
C GLY A 276 5.82 8.44 11.03
N SER A 277 4.59 8.59 10.53
CA SER A 277 3.70 9.68 10.92
C SER A 277 2.26 9.23 10.82
N ILE A 278 1.41 9.72 11.72
CA ILE A 278 -0.03 9.48 11.64
C ILE A 278 -0.62 10.44 10.62
N ILE A 279 -1.12 9.90 9.51
CA ILE A 279 -1.81 10.66 8.47
C ILE A 279 -3.31 10.61 8.77
N ARG A 280 -3.94 11.77 9.04
CA ARG A 280 -5.36 11.86 9.42
C ARG A 280 -6.31 11.72 8.24
N THR A 281 -5.88 12.18 7.08
CA THR A 281 -6.59 12.08 5.81
C THR A 281 -5.59 11.54 4.82
N GLY A 282 -5.83 10.35 4.25
CA GLY A 282 -4.96 9.81 3.22
C GLY A 282 -4.67 10.87 2.15
N PRO A 283 -3.48 10.85 1.52
CA PRO A 283 -3.05 11.88 0.58
C PRO A 283 -3.95 11.92 -0.67
N ILE A 284 -4.71 10.85 -0.89
CA ILE A 284 -5.58 10.66 -2.03
C ILE A 284 -6.92 10.07 -1.60
N LYS A 285 -8.00 10.49 -2.27
CA LYS A 285 -9.35 9.99 -2.03
C LYS A 285 -10.09 9.77 -3.35
N ILE A 286 -10.84 8.67 -3.43
CA ILE A 286 -11.82 8.43 -4.49
C ILE A 286 -13.00 9.38 -4.29
N ILE A 287 -13.22 10.26 -5.26
CA ILE A 287 -14.25 11.32 -5.22
C ILE A 287 -15.54 10.88 -5.91
N ASN A 288 -15.42 10.10 -6.97
CA ASN A 288 -16.54 9.74 -7.83
C ASN A 288 -16.35 8.32 -8.35
N ILE A 289 -17.44 7.56 -8.37
CA ILE A 289 -17.52 6.25 -9.01
C ILE A 289 -18.81 6.25 -9.82
N GLU A 290 -18.68 6.42 -11.13
CA GLU A 290 -19.82 6.36 -12.04
C GLU A 290 -20.04 4.93 -12.51
N GLU A 291 -21.27 4.47 -12.35
CA GLU A 291 -21.69 3.18 -12.84
C GLU A 291 -21.81 3.19 -14.37
N LYS A 292 -21.24 2.18 -15.03
CA LYS A 292 -21.29 1.99 -16.49
C LYS A 292 -21.68 0.54 -16.80
N PRO A 293 -22.14 0.22 -18.03
CA PRO A 293 -22.48 -1.15 -18.45
C PRO A 293 -21.38 -2.16 -18.14
N ALA A 294 -21.63 -3.08 -17.18
CA ALA A 294 -20.63 -4.05 -16.69
C ALA A 294 -19.24 -3.43 -16.40
N SER A 295 -19.20 -2.16 -16.00
CA SER A 295 -17.97 -1.38 -15.85
C SER A 295 -18.17 -0.23 -14.85
N ALA A 296 -17.07 0.43 -14.50
CA ALA A 296 -17.10 1.61 -13.64
C ALA A 296 -16.06 2.64 -14.11
N PHE A 297 -16.38 3.92 -13.96
CA PHE A 297 -15.44 5.01 -14.11
C PHE A 297 -15.13 5.58 -12.73
N VAL A 298 -13.85 5.60 -12.35
CA VAL A 298 -13.40 5.99 -11.02
C VAL A 298 -12.53 7.21 -11.14
N GLU A 299 -12.83 8.23 -10.33
CA GLU A 299 -12.03 9.45 -10.23
C GLU A 299 -11.53 9.66 -8.81
N TRP A 300 -10.34 10.21 -8.67
CA TRP A 300 -9.73 10.53 -7.40
C TRP A 300 -9.06 11.90 -7.40
N VAL A 301 -8.86 12.44 -6.21
CA VAL A 301 -8.18 13.72 -6.01
C VAL A 301 -7.15 13.60 -4.90
N ILE A 302 -6.07 14.36 -5.03
CA ILE A 302 -5.14 14.59 -3.93
C ILE A 302 -5.81 15.51 -2.91
N THR A 303 -5.91 15.04 -1.67
CA THR A 303 -6.51 15.79 -0.56
C THR A 303 -5.47 16.47 0.32
N ASP A 304 -4.21 16.05 0.23
CA ASP A 304 -3.12 16.61 1.02
C ASP A 304 -2.30 17.61 0.18
N PRO A 305 -2.25 18.91 0.58
CA PRO A 305 -1.50 19.94 -0.13
C PRO A 305 0.00 19.64 -0.27
N GLU A 306 0.59 18.84 0.61
CA GLU A 306 1.99 18.45 0.53
C GLU A 306 2.29 17.69 -0.77
N TYR A 307 1.29 16.94 -1.27
CA TYR A 307 1.38 16.16 -2.49
C TYR A 307 0.71 16.85 -3.69
N ALA A 308 0.15 18.05 -3.52
CA ALA A 308 -0.52 18.75 -4.63
C ALA A 308 0.47 19.18 -5.74
N GLY A 309 1.76 19.27 -5.42
CA GLY A 309 2.83 19.52 -6.38
C GLY A 309 3.49 18.23 -6.86
N GLY A 310 3.87 18.19 -8.14
CA GLY A 310 4.68 17.11 -8.73
C GLY A 310 3.90 16.14 -9.63
N GLU A 311 4.65 15.38 -10.43
CA GLU A 311 4.12 14.29 -11.23
C GLU A 311 4.03 13.03 -10.37
N HIS A 312 2.81 12.59 -10.09
CA HIS A 312 2.54 11.39 -9.30
C HIS A 312 2.16 10.23 -10.21
N THR A 313 2.58 9.03 -9.82
CA THR A 313 2.01 7.80 -10.39
C THR A 313 1.04 7.20 -9.39
N TYR A 314 -0.21 7.05 -9.82
CA TYR A 314 -1.29 6.48 -9.04
C TYR A 314 -1.42 4.99 -9.30
N VAL A 315 -1.86 4.26 -8.27
CA VAL A 315 -2.19 2.84 -8.35
C VAL A 315 -3.62 2.66 -7.87
N LEU A 316 -4.50 2.18 -8.75
CA LEU A 316 -5.84 1.76 -8.36
C LEU A 316 -5.87 0.24 -8.24
N GLN A 317 -6.40 -0.24 -7.12
CA GLN A 317 -6.57 -1.66 -6.86
C GLN A 317 -8.02 -2.02 -6.60
N LYS A 318 -8.37 -3.26 -6.96
CA LYS A 318 -9.70 -3.85 -6.82
C LYS A 318 -9.60 -5.16 -6.04
N ALA A 319 -10.47 -5.35 -5.06
CA ALA A 319 -10.75 -6.65 -4.48
C ALA A 319 -12.18 -7.08 -4.79
N ASN A 320 -12.40 -8.36 -5.05
CA ASN A 320 -13.75 -8.91 -5.21
C ASN A 320 -14.40 -9.09 -3.82
N GLY A 321 -15.67 -8.73 -3.71
CA GLY A 321 -16.40 -8.74 -2.45
C GLY A 321 -16.20 -7.48 -1.60
N ALA A 322 -16.84 -7.48 -0.43
CA ALA A 322 -16.66 -6.44 0.57
C ALA A 322 -15.42 -6.75 1.42
N VAL A 323 -14.30 -6.08 1.15
CA VAL A 323 -13.04 -6.23 1.88
C VAL A 323 -12.82 -5.00 2.76
N ASN A 324 -13.03 -5.16 4.06
CA ASN A 324 -12.89 -4.07 5.03
C ASN A 324 -11.44 -3.85 5.48
N ASP A 325 -10.55 -4.80 5.18
CA ASP A 325 -9.14 -4.75 5.55
C ASP A 325 -8.31 -4.07 4.45
N PRO A 326 -7.83 -2.84 4.67
CA PRO A 326 -7.01 -2.10 3.71
C PRO A 326 -5.59 -2.65 3.58
N THR A 327 -5.20 -3.68 4.34
CA THR A 327 -3.90 -4.37 4.21
C THR A 327 -4.02 -5.73 3.51
N SER A 328 -5.22 -6.11 3.08
CA SER A 328 -5.46 -7.43 2.50
C SER A 328 -4.70 -7.64 1.19
N ASP A 329 -4.17 -8.86 1.01
CA ASP A 329 -3.54 -9.32 -0.23
C ASP A 329 -4.56 -9.64 -1.34
N LYS A 330 -5.86 -9.50 -1.06
CA LYS A 330 -6.95 -9.74 -2.04
C LYS A 330 -7.06 -8.65 -3.11
N PHE A 331 -6.34 -7.54 -2.94
CA PHE A 331 -6.38 -6.42 -3.86
C PHE A 331 -5.46 -6.65 -5.06
N GLU A 332 -6.06 -6.68 -6.25
CA GLU A 332 -5.38 -6.74 -7.53
C GLU A 332 -5.17 -5.34 -8.10
N THR A 333 -4.00 -5.07 -8.67
CA THR A 333 -3.75 -3.80 -9.36
C THR A 333 -4.42 -3.78 -10.72
N ILE A 334 -5.34 -2.83 -10.91
CA ILE A 334 -6.12 -2.69 -12.15
C ILE A 334 -5.70 -1.48 -12.98
N TYR A 335 -5.03 -0.50 -12.38
CA TYR A 335 -4.47 0.65 -13.09
C TYR A 335 -3.20 1.16 -12.41
N ARG A 336 -2.24 1.58 -13.25
CA ARG A 336 -1.01 2.23 -12.84
C ARG A 336 -0.68 3.32 -13.87
N GLY A 337 -0.68 4.57 -13.44
CA GLY A 337 -0.40 5.68 -14.35
C GLY A 337 -0.60 7.07 -13.72
N PRO A 338 -0.36 8.14 -14.49
CA PRO A 338 -0.39 9.52 -14.00
C PRO A 338 -1.80 10.14 -14.00
N GLU A 339 -2.76 9.54 -14.70
CA GLU A 339 -4.12 10.07 -14.75
C GLU A 339 -4.81 9.97 -13.39
N THR A 340 -5.67 10.94 -13.08
CA THR A 340 -6.47 10.97 -11.85
C THR A 340 -7.81 10.24 -11.96
N TYR A 341 -7.91 9.34 -12.94
CA TYR A 341 -9.08 8.54 -13.24
C TYR A 341 -8.68 7.19 -13.85
N ALA A 342 -9.57 6.20 -13.77
CA ALA A 342 -9.42 4.94 -14.48
C ALA A 342 -10.76 4.28 -14.79
N PHE A 343 -10.72 3.42 -15.81
CA PHE A 343 -11.83 2.58 -16.23
C PHE A 343 -11.66 1.16 -15.68
N ILE A 344 -12.71 0.65 -15.05
CA ILE A 344 -12.80 -0.74 -14.62
C ILE A 344 -13.74 -1.46 -15.57
N ARG A 345 -13.26 -2.51 -16.24
CA ARG A 345 -14.03 -3.30 -17.22
C ARG A 345 -14.34 -4.70 -16.70
N ASP A 346 -15.23 -5.39 -17.41
CA ASP A 346 -15.60 -6.79 -17.18
C ASP A 346 -16.07 -7.06 -15.73
N LEU A 347 -16.87 -6.14 -15.16
CA LEU A 347 -17.48 -6.32 -13.85
C LEU A 347 -18.71 -7.23 -13.94
N LEU A 348 -18.86 -8.11 -12.94
CA LEU A 348 -20.03 -8.96 -12.80
C LEU A 348 -21.19 -8.16 -12.21
N VAL A 349 -22.34 -8.24 -12.87
CA VAL A 349 -23.55 -7.48 -12.49
C VAL A 349 -24.08 -8.00 -11.16
N GLY A 350 -24.28 -7.09 -10.21
CA GLY A 350 -24.78 -7.40 -8.87
C GLY A 350 -23.71 -7.85 -7.87
N GLU A 351 -22.48 -8.10 -8.31
CA GLU A 351 -21.40 -8.49 -7.40
C GLU A 351 -20.66 -7.27 -6.85
N PRO A 352 -20.49 -7.15 -5.51
CA PRO A 352 -19.75 -6.05 -4.92
C PRO A 352 -18.25 -6.19 -5.14
N ILE A 353 -17.59 -5.05 -5.35
CA ILE A 353 -16.15 -4.90 -5.37
C ILE A 353 -15.73 -3.83 -4.36
N THR A 354 -14.48 -3.91 -3.93
CA THR A 354 -13.85 -2.91 -3.08
C THR A 354 -12.69 -2.27 -3.81
N LEU A 355 -12.63 -0.94 -3.82
CA LEU A 355 -11.64 -0.15 -4.53
C LEU A 355 -10.78 0.65 -3.56
N ARG A 356 -9.48 0.73 -3.82
CA ARG A 356 -8.55 1.64 -3.11
C ARG A 356 -7.55 2.23 -4.09
N VAL A 357 -7.16 3.48 -3.87
CA VAL A 357 -6.15 4.18 -4.68
C VAL A 357 -4.99 4.64 -3.80
N GLY A 358 -3.77 4.58 -4.31
CA GLY A 358 -2.56 5.00 -3.61
C GLY A 358 -1.61 5.74 -4.55
N ILE A 359 -0.60 6.37 -3.95
CA ILE A 359 0.53 6.99 -4.66
C ILE A 359 1.73 6.06 -4.50
N ILE A 360 2.41 5.70 -5.60
CA ILE A 360 3.49 4.69 -5.57
C ILE A 360 4.58 5.03 -4.55
N ILE A 361 5.03 6.28 -4.49
CA ILE A 361 6.13 6.71 -3.61
C ILE A 361 5.79 6.48 -2.13
N LEU A 362 4.51 6.45 -1.80
CA LEU A 362 4.03 6.31 -0.43
C LEU A 362 3.72 4.87 -0.04
N GLU A 363 4.08 3.88 -0.88
CA GLU A 363 3.97 2.40 -0.87
C GLU A 363 2.99 1.69 0.10
N SER A 364 2.74 2.24 1.29
CA SER A 364 1.80 1.81 2.33
C SER A 364 0.56 2.72 2.52
N THR A 365 0.48 3.90 1.89
CA THR A 365 -0.61 4.84 2.14
C THR A 365 -1.71 4.76 1.08
N TRP A 366 -2.81 4.09 1.42
CA TRP A 366 -3.98 3.91 0.57
C TRP A 366 -5.12 4.86 0.96
N SER A 367 -5.97 5.19 0.00
CA SER A 367 -7.27 5.81 0.26
C SER A 367 -8.15 4.88 1.11
N PRO A 368 -9.13 5.41 1.84
CA PRO A 368 -10.18 4.59 2.43
C PRO A 368 -10.82 3.68 1.37
N PRO A 369 -11.04 2.38 1.66
CA PRO A 369 -11.69 1.47 0.73
C PRO A 369 -13.09 1.96 0.36
N ARG A 370 -13.45 1.87 -0.91
CA ARG A 370 -14.79 2.22 -1.42
C ARG A 370 -15.48 0.98 -1.96
N PHE A 371 -16.66 0.71 -1.44
CA PHE A 371 -17.54 -0.34 -1.95
C PHE A 371 -18.29 0.16 -3.19
N PHE A 372 -18.34 -0.68 -4.21
CA PHE A 372 -19.07 -0.41 -5.43
C PHE A 372 -19.69 -1.70 -5.96
N LYS A 373 -20.83 -1.59 -6.62
CA LYS A 373 -21.42 -2.67 -7.43
C LYS A 373 -22.07 -2.05 -8.65
N THR A 374 -21.97 -2.73 -9.78
CA THR A 374 -22.71 -2.35 -10.99
C THR A 374 -23.98 -3.20 -11.10
N ASN A 375 -25.11 -2.55 -11.26
CA ASN A 375 -26.43 -3.07 -11.58
C ASN A 375 -26.77 -2.83 -13.07
N ILE A 376 -26.01 -2.01 -13.80
CA ILE A 376 -26.19 -1.81 -15.24
C ILE A 376 -25.65 -3.04 -15.98
N PRO A 377 -26.51 -3.76 -16.73
CA PRO A 377 -26.08 -4.92 -17.49
C PRO A 377 -25.12 -4.53 -18.62
N ASN A 378 -24.38 -5.51 -19.13
CA ASN A 378 -23.48 -5.31 -20.28
C ASN A 378 -24.27 -4.83 -21.52
N TYR A 379 -23.57 -4.30 -22.51
CA TYR A 379 -24.12 -3.83 -23.78
C TYR A 379 -24.93 -4.91 -24.50
N ARG A 380 -26.00 -4.50 -25.19
CA ARG A 380 -26.95 -5.42 -25.83
C ARG A 380 -27.35 -4.96 -27.22
N TRP A 381 -27.35 -5.89 -28.16
CA TRP A 381 -27.92 -5.71 -29.48
C TRP A 381 -29.46 -5.81 -29.46
N SER A 382 -30.10 -5.14 -30.41
CA SER A 382 -31.55 -5.16 -30.61
C SER A 382 -32.00 -6.40 -31.39
N ASN A 383 -32.93 -7.18 -30.83
CA ASN A 383 -33.50 -8.38 -31.47
C ASN A 383 -34.52 -8.11 -32.59
N LYS A 384 -34.69 -6.85 -33.01
CA LYS A 384 -35.68 -6.46 -34.03
C LYS A 384 -35.24 -6.81 -35.47
N ASN A 385 -33.93 -6.88 -35.72
CA ASN A 385 -33.42 -7.12 -37.08
C ASN A 385 -33.24 -8.63 -37.35
N LYS A 386 -34.14 -9.20 -38.16
CA LYS A 386 -34.15 -10.63 -38.55
C LYS A 386 -32.95 -11.08 -39.38
N ASN A 387 -32.14 -10.15 -39.89
CA ASN A 387 -30.91 -10.48 -40.64
C ASN A 387 -29.73 -10.83 -39.72
N TYR A 388 -29.92 -10.76 -38.40
CA TYR A 388 -28.92 -11.09 -37.39
C TYR A 388 -29.46 -12.06 -36.35
N ILE A 389 -28.61 -12.98 -35.91
CA ILE A 389 -28.82 -13.79 -34.70
C ILE A 389 -28.02 -13.16 -33.57
N ILE A 390 -28.66 -13.01 -32.41
CA ILE A 390 -28.09 -12.35 -31.23
C ILE A 390 -28.03 -13.36 -30.10
N GLU A 391 -26.84 -13.53 -29.54
CA GLU A 391 -26.56 -14.42 -28.42
C GLU A 391 -25.78 -13.63 -27.37
N ASN A 392 -26.46 -13.19 -26.31
CA ASN A 392 -25.92 -12.28 -25.30
C ASN A 392 -25.37 -10.97 -25.90
N GLN A 393 -24.05 -10.80 -25.88
CA GLN A 393 -23.29 -9.66 -26.39
C GLN A 393 -22.84 -9.86 -27.85
N MET A 394 -23.13 -11.02 -28.44
CA MET A 394 -22.70 -11.40 -29.78
C MET A 394 -23.79 -11.16 -30.80
N ALA A 395 -23.39 -10.70 -31.99
CA ALA A 395 -24.23 -10.56 -33.16
C ALA A 395 -23.60 -11.28 -34.35
N ARG A 396 -24.36 -12.15 -35.01
CA ARG A 396 -23.96 -12.87 -36.22
C ARG A 396 -24.89 -12.50 -37.37
N LYS A 397 -24.32 -12.09 -38.49
CA LYS A 397 -25.08 -11.86 -39.73
C LYS A 397 -25.48 -13.21 -40.35
N ILE A 398 -26.76 -13.35 -40.72
CA ILE A 398 -27.33 -14.60 -41.27
C ILE A 398 -28.04 -14.43 -42.62
N SER A 399 -27.84 -13.29 -43.28
CA SER A 399 -28.55 -12.90 -44.49
C SER A 399 -27.63 -12.08 -45.36
N ASP A 400 -27.73 -12.26 -46.68
CA ASP A 400 -26.96 -11.48 -47.63
C ASP A 400 -27.46 -10.03 -47.75
N ASN A 401 -28.68 -9.74 -47.30
CA ASN A 401 -29.27 -8.41 -47.35
C ASN A 401 -28.49 -7.44 -46.47
N ILE A 402 -28.05 -6.31 -47.04
CA ILE A 402 -27.48 -5.22 -46.26
C ILE A 402 -28.55 -4.68 -45.33
N SER A 403 -28.21 -4.57 -44.05
CA SER A 403 -29.10 -3.97 -43.05
C SER A 403 -28.32 -3.60 -41.81
N THR A 404 -28.82 -2.61 -41.08
CA THR A 404 -28.23 -2.07 -39.87
C THR A 404 -28.82 -2.73 -38.63
N LEU A 405 -27.95 -3.25 -37.78
CA LEU A 405 -28.25 -3.73 -36.44
C LEU A 405 -27.85 -2.65 -35.45
N PHE A 406 -28.77 -2.27 -34.57
CA PHE A 406 -28.52 -1.29 -33.50
C PHE A 406 -28.42 -1.97 -32.14
N SER A 407 -27.87 -1.26 -31.17
CA SER A 407 -28.07 -1.53 -29.75
C SER A 407 -29.54 -1.49 -29.38
N HIS A 408 -29.90 -2.16 -28.29
CA HIS A 408 -31.28 -2.23 -27.81
C HIS A 408 -31.85 -0.84 -27.47
N GLU A 409 -30.99 0.00 -26.89
CA GLU A 409 -31.23 1.34 -26.37
C GLU A 409 -29.95 2.20 -26.56
N PRO A 410 -29.97 3.51 -26.30
CA PRO A 410 -28.75 4.30 -26.30
C PRO A 410 -27.97 3.98 -25.02
N GLN A 411 -26.88 3.21 -25.17
CA GLN A 411 -26.13 2.62 -24.04
C GLN A 411 -24.71 3.21 -23.88
N VAL A 412 -24.29 4.09 -24.78
CA VAL A 412 -22.93 4.64 -24.82
C VAL A 412 -22.95 6.11 -24.41
N ASP A 413 -22.47 6.40 -23.22
CA ASP A 413 -22.35 7.76 -22.70
C ASP A 413 -20.87 8.20 -22.65
N SER A 414 -20.63 9.39 -22.10
CA SER A 414 -19.30 9.85 -21.77
C SER A 414 -18.68 9.10 -20.59
N ASN A 415 -17.36 9.19 -20.50
CA ASN A 415 -16.54 8.53 -19.48
C ASN A 415 -16.78 7.02 -19.52
N GLN A 416 -16.66 6.45 -20.70
CA GLN A 416 -16.97 5.05 -20.95
C GLN A 416 -16.04 4.47 -22.03
N ILE A 417 -15.80 3.17 -21.92
CA ILE A 417 -15.10 2.38 -22.94
C ILE A 417 -16.09 1.39 -23.54
N ILE A 418 -16.10 1.29 -24.87
CA ILE A 418 -16.82 0.24 -25.61
C ILE A 418 -15.85 -0.45 -26.56
N GLU A 419 -15.82 -1.77 -26.52
CA GLU A 419 -14.96 -2.63 -27.35
C GLU A 419 -15.83 -3.47 -28.32
N PHE A 420 -15.48 -3.42 -29.60
CA PHE A 420 -15.99 -4.34 -30.62
C PHE A 420 -14.93 -5.35 -30.99
N LYS A 421 -15.21 -6.63 -30.72
CA LYS A 421 -14.32 -7.74 -31.07
C LYS A 421 -14.92 -8.55 -32.21
N PHE A 422 -14.18 -8.66 -33.32
CA PHE A 422 -14.59 -9.41 -34.49
C PHE A 422 -14.19 -10.89 -34.36
N LEU A 423 -15.17 -11.78 -34.26
CA LEU A 423 -14.98 -13.24 -34.21
C LEU A 423 -15.19 -13.91 -35.58
N GLY A 424 -15.65 -13.14 -36.57
CA GLY A 424 -15.78 -13.54 -37.97
C GLY A 424 -15.75 -12.30 -38.87
N ALA A 425 -14.94 -12.34 -39.92
CA ALA A 425 -14.81 -11.27 -40.89
C ALA A 425 -14.74 -11.83 -42.32
N SER A 426 -15.38 -11.12 -43.27
CA SER A 426 -15.32 -11.46 -44.69
C SER A 426 -13.94 -11.09 -45.27
N LYS A 427 -13.27 -12.02 -45.96
CA LYS A 427 -11.94 -11.78 -46.55
C LYS A 427 -11.98 -10.94 -47.84
N ASN A 428 -13.14 -10.83 -48.49
CA ASN A 428 -13.28 -10.30 -49.86
C ASN A 428 -14.32 -9.19 -49.99
N GLU A 429 -14.84 -8.65 -48.88
CA GLU A 429 -15.79 -7.55 -48.94
C GLU A 429 -15.06 -6.21 -48.93
N ASN A 430 -15.02 -5.59 -50.11
CA ASN A 430 -14.52 -4.24 -50.30
C ASN A 430 -15.71 -3.27 -50.33
N ASN A 431 -16.44 -3.19 -49.22
CA ASN A 431 -17.52 -2.23 -49.03
C ASN A 431 -17.11 -1.19 -47.97
N ASP A 432 -17.70 0.00 -48.02
CA ASP A 432 -17.48 1.02 -46.99
C ASP A 432 -18.46 0.84 -45.82
N GLU A 433 -18.93 -0.39 -45.57
CA GLU A 433 -19.82 -0.77 -44.46
C GLU A 433 -19.02 -1.09 -43.19
N GLY A 434 -19.65 -1.16 -42.02
CA GLY A 434 -18.90 -1.30 -40.76
C GLY A 434 -19.69 -1.10 -39.47
N ILE A 435 -18.99 -0.60 -38.45
CA ILE A 435 -19.57 -0.30 -37.12
C ILE A 435 -19.65 1.21 -36.89
N ALA A 436 -20.59 1.66 -36.06
CA ALA A 436 -20.73 3.08 -35.75
C ALA A 436 -21.28 3.36 -34.35
N LEU A 437 -20.99 4.56 -33.85
CA LEU A 437 -21.71 5.23 -32.76
C LEU A 437 -22.67 6.27 -33.36
N ILE A 438 -23.90 6.37 -32.84
CA ILE A 438 -25.02 7.07 -33.49
C ILE A 438 -25.92 7.77 -32.47
N VAL A 439 -26.39 8.98 -32.76
CA VAL A 439 -27.35 9.71 -31.91
C VAL A 439 -28.79 9.20 -32.08
N ASP A 440 -29.33 9.23 -33.31
CA ASP A 440 -30.74 8.91 -33.58
C ASP A 440 -30.86 7.78 -34.61
N PRO A 441 -31.10 6.52 -34.21
CA PRO A 441 -31.25 5.40 -35.15
C PRO A 441 -32.56 5.55 -35.94
N LYS A 442 -32.52 5.26 -37.25
CA LYS A 442 -33.72 5.20 -38.09
C LYS A 442 -34.29 3.77 -38.09
N ASP A 443 -34.31 3.13 -39.25
CA ASP A 443 -34.76 1.76 -39.42
C ASP A 443 -33.59 0.84 -39.80
N LYS A 444 -33.90 -0.42 -40.12
CA LYS A 444 -32.92 -1.42 -40.54
C LYS A 444 -32.18 -1.04 -41.84
N ASP A 445 -32.65 -0.06 -42.60
CA ASP A 445 -32.07 0.36 -43.88
C ASP A 445 -31.18 1.61 -43.70
N ASP A 446 -31.09 2.16 -42.48
CA ASP A 446 -30.29 3.35 -42.13
C ASP A 446 -28.83 3.23 -42.57
N ASN A 447 -28.34 4.22 -43.31
CA ASN A 447 -26.94 4.32 -43.68
C ASN A 447 -26.12 4.87 -42.51
N LEU A 448 -24.98 4.23 -42.21
CA LEU A 448 -24.08 4.64 -41.14
C LEU A 448 -23.20 5.85 -41.52
N GLN A 449 -23.00 6.11 -42.81
CA GLN A 449 -22.25 7.27 -43.31
C GLN A 449 -23.16 8.51 -43.36
N ARG A 450 -23.46 9.09 -42.20
CA ARG A 450 -24.38 10.22 -42.11
C ARG A 450 -24.04 11.18 -40.97
N ASN A 451 -24.69 12.34 -40.98
CA ASN A 451 -24.66 13.28 -39.87
C ASN A 451 -25.13 12.61 -38.56
N GLY A 452 -24.46 12.91 -37.44
CA GLY A 452 -24.75 12.32 -36.14
C GLY A 452 -24.29 10.86 -36.01
N ALA A 453 -23.30 10.44 -36.81
CA ALA A 453 -22.67 9.13 -36.70
C ALA A 453 -21.13 9.22 -36.80
N LEU A 454 -20.45 8.42 -35.99
CA LEU A 454 -19.02 8.12 -36.07
C LEU A 454 -18.87 6.66 -36.47
N MET A 455 -18.46 6.42 -37.71
CA MET A 455 -18.39 5.11 -38.32
C MET A 455 -16.96 4.70 -38.65
N ILE A 456 -16.66 3.42 -38.47
CA ILE A 456 -15.44 2.77 -38.94
C ILE A 456 -15.83 1.66 -39.90
N SER A 457 -15.37 1.78 -41.14
CA SER A 457 -15.59 0.77 -42.17
C SER A 457 -14.73 -0.49 -41.96
N THR A 458 -15.10 -1.57 -42.63
CA THR A 458 -14.32 -2.83 -42.70
C THR A 458 -12.91 -2.63 -43.23
N ASN A 459 -12.70 -1.63 -44.09
CA ASN A 459 -11.41 -1.24 -44.63
C ASN A 459 -10.60 -0.28 -43.73
N GLY A 460 -11.14 0.10 -42.58
CA GLY A 460 -10.47 0.98 -41.63
C GLY A 460 -10.63 2.48 -41.93
N LYS A 461 -11.39 2.87 -42.97
CA LYS A 461 -11.79 4.27 -43.16
C LYS A 461 -12.71 4.74 -42.03
N ILE A 462 -12.55 5.98 -41.62
CA ILE A 462 -13.32 6.59 -40.54
C ILE A 462 -14.18 7.69 -41.13
N PHE A 463 -15.47 7.66 -40.82
CA PHE A 463 -16.43 8.70 -41.20
C PHE A 463 -16.97 9.34 -39.94
N MET A 464 -16.96 10.67 -39.87
CA MET A 464 -17.57 11.42 -38.77
C MET A 464 -18.51 12.46 -39.34
N ASP A 465 -19.76 12.40 -38.92
CA ASP A 465 -20.86 13.20 -39.44
C ASP A 465 -20.99 13.10 -40.97
N GLY A 466 -20.78 11.89 -41.50
CA GLY A 466 -20.85 11.56 -42.92
C GLY A 466 -19.60 11.93 -43.74
N ASN A 467 -18.62 12.61 -43.14
CA ASN A 467 -17.40 13.01 -43.84
C ASN A 467 -16.26 12.03 -43.56
N GLU A 468 -15.63 11.53 -44.63
CA GLU A 468 -14.44 10.68 -44.52
C GLU A 468 -13.26 11.47 -43.93
N LYS A 469 -12.56 10.86 -42.98
CA LYS A 469 -11.35 11.40 -42.37
C LYS A 469 -10.12 10.85 -43.07
N LEU A 470 -9.05 11.65 -43.06
CA LEU A 470 -7.78 11.30 -43.72
C LEU A 470 -7.08 10.12 -43.06
N MET A 471 -7.20 9.99 -41.74
CA MET A 471 -6.57 8.90 -40.99
C MET A 471 -7.39 7.62 -41.12
N GLN A 472 -6.70 6.52 -41.38
CA GLN A 472 -7.29 5.20 -41.52
C GLN A 472 -6.70 4.23 -40.48
N LEU A 473 -7.57 3.42 -39.91
CA LEU A 473 -7.22 2.28 -39.06
C LEU A 473 -6.86 1.06 -39.91
N PRO A 474 -6.28 0.02 -39.29
CA PRO A 474 -6.07 -1.26 -39.97
C PRO A 474 -7.39 -1.86 -40.44
N GLN A 475 -7.33 -2.63 -41.53
CA GLN A 475 -8.47 -3.38 -42.05
C GLN A 475 -8.95 -4.41 -41.02
N ILE A 476 -10.26 -4.53 -40.86
CA ILE A 476 -10.90 -5.46 -39.94
C ILE A 476 -10.70 -6.90 -40.42
N LYS A 477 -10.15 -7.73 -39.54
CA LYS A 477 -9.90 -9.15 -39.75
C LYS A 477 -10.45 -9.96 -38.58
N LEU A 478 -10.38 -11.30 -38.70
CA LEU A 478 -10.66 -12.18 -37.59
C LEU A 478 -9.75 -11.84 -36.41
N GLY A 479 -10.34 -11.57 -35.24
CA GLY A 479 -9.64 -11.22 -34.01
C GLY A 479 -9.42 -9.73 -33.81
N THR A 480 -9.70 -8.88 -34.81
CA THR A 480 -9.57 -7.43 -34.68
C THR A 480 -10.44 -6.90 -33.53
N LYS A 481 -9.86 -5.98 -32.76
CA LYS A 481 -10.55 -5.25 -31.69
C LYS A 481 -10.54 -3.78 -32.01
N ILE A 482 -11.70 -3.16 -31.92
CA ILE A 482 -11.86 -1.71 -32.04
C ILE A 482 -12.37 -1.20 -30.70
N ILE A 483 -11.57 -0.37 -30.04
CA ILE A 483 -11.87 0.17 -28.71
C ILE A 483 -12.14 1.66 -28.86
N PHE A 484 -13.29 2.10 -28.39
CA PHE A 484 -13.62 3.52 -28.27
C PHE A 484 -13.51 3.91 -26.80
N THR A 485 -12.60 4.84 -26.48
CA THR A 485 -12.52 5.50 -25.19
C THR A 485 -13.11 6.89 -25.30
N ILE A 486 -14.23 7.13 -24.61
CA ILE A 486 -15.06 8.33 -24.76
C ILE A 486 -14.95 9.15 -23.48
N MET A 487 -14.41 10.36 -23.58
CA MET A 487 -14.22 11.29 -22.47
C MET A 487 -15.03 12.57 -22.68
N ARG A 488 -15.72 13.06 -21.63
CA ARG A 488 -16.38 14.36 -21.71
C ARG A 488 -15.36 15.49 -21.52
N LYS A 489 -15.41 16.49 -22.40
CA LYS A 489 -14.74 17.78 -22.18
C LYS A 489 -15.66 18.78 -21.49
N LYS A 490 -15.07 19.85 -20.95
CA LYS A 490 -15.78 20.93 -20.23
C LYS A 490 -16.92 21.61 -21.03
N ASN A 491 -16.93 21.50 -22.37
CA ASN A 491 -17.90 22.19 -23.24
C ASN A 491 -18.94 21.25 -23.92
N ALA A 492 -19.29 20.12 -23.28
CA ALA A 492 -20.19 19.09 -23.81
C ALA A 492 -19.69 18.33 -25.06
N ASP A 493 -18.53 18.68 -25.62
CA ASP A 493 -17.84 17.89 -26.63
C ASP A 493 -17.31 16.57 -26.06
N LEU A 494 -17.40 15.51 -26.84
CA LEU A 494 -16.78 14.22 -26.53
C LEU A 494 -15.41 14.16 -27.18
N ARG A 495 -14.38 13.77 -26.42
CA ARG A 495 -13.11 13.32 -26.98
C ARG A 495 -13.16 11.80 -27.11
N ILE A 496 -13.04 11.31 -28.33
CA ILE A 496 -13.09 9.88 -28.64
C ILE A 496 -11.72 9.45 -29.12
N ASN A 497 -11.07 8.59 -28.33
CA ASN A 497 -9.91 7.86 -28.78
C ASN A 497 -10.36 6.52 -29.35
N ILE A 498 -9.94 6.22 -30.57
CA ILE A 498 -10.27 4.99 -31.28
C ILE A 498 -8.99 4.21 -31.47
N GLU A 499 -8.92 3.02 -30.86
CA GLU A 499 -7.77 2.14 -30.92
C GLU A 499 -8.13 0.88 -31.71
N CYS A 500 -7.27 0.51 -32.66
CA CYS A 500 -7.39 -0.71 -33.44
C CYS A 500 -5.99 -1.26 -33.74
N ASP A 501 -5.70 -2.46 -33.22
CA ASP A 501 -4.38 -3.11 -33.26
C ASP A 501 -3.25 -2.18 -32.77
N ASP A 502 -2.33 -1.78 -33.65
CA ASP A 502 -1.16 -0.93 -33.35
C ASP A 502 -1.39 0.56 -33.67
N LYS A 503 -2.62 0.95 -34.05
CA LYS A 503 -2.97 2.33 -34.39
C LYS A 503 -4.03 2.91 -33.45
N ALA A 504 -3.85 4.18 -33.12
CA ALA A 504 -4.82 4.97 -32.38
C ALA A 504 -5.05 6.31 -33.08
N VAL A 505 -6.29 6.80 -33.04
CA VAL A 505 -6.67 8.12 -33.54
C VAL A 505 -7.62 8.79 -32.55
N THR A 506 -7.48 10.10 -32.38
CA THR A 506 -8.34 10.85 -31.47
C THR A 506 -9.10 11.92 -32.24
N TYR A 507 -10.41 12.00 -31.99
CA TYR A 507 -11.26 13.03 -32.54
C TYR A 507 -12.09 13.70 -31.43
N ASP A 508 -12.42 14.96 -31.63
CA ASP A 508 -13.40 15.67 -30.82
C ASP A 508 -14.73 15.70 -31.60
N TRP A 509 -15.81 15.27 -30.97
CA TRP A 509 -17.14 15.12 -31.58
C TRP A 509 -18.23 15.77 -30.72
N SER A 510 -18.91 16.75 -31.31
CA SER A 510 -19.95 17.54 -30.64
C SER A 510 -21.32 16.90 -30.84
N VAL A 511 -21.69 15.97 -29.95
CA VAL A 511 -22.98 15.26 -30.01
C VAL A 511 -23.63 15.08 -28.65
N LYS A 512 -24.94 14.84 -28.67
CA LYS A 512 -25.72 14.53 -27.45
C LYS A 512 -25.57 13.04 -27.13
N THR A 513 -25.30 12.74 -25.87
CA THR A 513 -25.30 11.39 -25.30
C THR A 513 -26.59 11.15 -24.49
N PRO A 514 -26.98 9.88 -24.23
CA PRO A 514 -26.33 8.63 -24.66
C PRO A 514 -26.50 8.32 -26.16
N LEU A 515 -25.55 7.57 -26.72
CA LEU A 515 -25.48 7.13 -28.11
C LEU A 515 -25.87 5.66 -28.26
N TYR A 516 -26.42 5.31 -29.41
CA TYR A 516 -26.54 3.95 -29.88
C TYR A 516 -25.20 3.49 -30.48
N PHE A 517 -24.95 2.19 -30.43
CA PHE A 517 -23.96 1.58 -31.31
C PHE A 517 -24.65 0.75 -32.38
N ALA A 518 -24.00 0.61 -33.53
CA ALA A 518 -24.56 -0.10 -34.67
C ALA A 518 -23.52 -0.88 -35.44
N ALA A 519 -24.00 -1.86 -36.19
CA ALA A 519 -23.25 -2.67 -37.12
C ALA A 519 -24.06 -2.82 -38.41
N ARG A 520 -23.45 -2.57 -39.56
CA ARG A 520 -24.04 -2.73 -40.88
C ARG A 520 -23.07 -3.49 -41.75
N PHE A 521 -23.52 -4.62 -42.28
CA PHE A 521 -22.70 -5.49 -43.11
C PHE A 521 -23.53 -6.14 -44.22
N SER A 522 -22.86 -6.47 -45.33
CA SER A 522 -23.33 -7.39 -46.37
C SER A 522 -22.84 -8.82 -46.09
N GLY A 523 -23.46 -9.82 -46.72
CA GLY A 523 -22.94 -11.19 -46.77
C GLY A 523 -23.32 -12.09 -45.58
N ASP A 524 -23.95 -13.23 -45.91
CA ASP A 524 -24.40 -14.24 -44.96
C ASP A 524 -23.22 -14.97 -44.26
N ASN A 525 -23.33 -15.16 -42.94
CA ASN A 525 -22.42 -15.93 -42.08
C ASN A 525 -20.94 -15.52 -42.12
N LYS A 526 -20.61 -14.34 -42.68
CA LYS A 526 -19.23 -13.84 -42.73
C LYS A 526 -18.89 -12.93 -41.55
N TRP A 527 -19.88 -12.22 -41.01
CA TRP A 527 -19.69 -11.23 -39.96
C TRP A 527 -20.23 -11.73 -38.63
N HIS A 528 -19.33 -11.80 -37.66
CA HIS A 528 -19.64 -12.14 -36.28
C HIS A 528 -18.85 -11.22 -35.37
N LEU A 529 -19.53 -10.49 -34.49
CA LEU A 529 -18.88 -9.56 -33.56
C LEU A 529 -19.50 -9.62 -32.17
N MET A 530 -18.67 -9.30 -31.17
CA MET A 530 -19.04 -9.16 -29.77
C MET A 530 -18.84 -7.70 -29.35
N VAL A 531 -19.77 -7.18 -28.55
CA VAL A 531 -19.65 -5.86 -27.90
C VAL A 531 -19.33 -6.04 -26.41
N LYS A 532 -18.43 -5.22 -25.87
CA LYS A 532 -17.97 -5.28 -24.48
C LYS A 532 -17.80 -3.92 -23.85
#